data_AF-A0A7C7SY96-F1
#
_entry.id   AF-A0A7C7SY96-F1
#
_cell.length_a   1.000
_cell.length_b   1.000
_cell.length_c   1.000
_cell.angle_alpha   90.00
_cell.angle_beta   90.00
_cell.angle_gamma   90.00
#
_symmetry.space_group_name_H-M   'P 1'
#
loop_
_entity.id
_entity.type
_entity.pdbx_description
1 polymer ?
#
loop_
_entity_poly.entity_id
_entity_poly.type
_entity_poly.pdbx_seq_one_letter_code
_entity_poly.pdbx_strand_id
1 'polypeptide(L)'
;MNIDLLVTQQGDAGLVCDFMFTSPLAGIMYDAETHQLNFEYSDMDVLELNIPVQDDLSETMLMIPSLQVGVIEHGQIQLSRQVPLLLLNDPLGGGLNMPKAASNSVTAFEAFLRNCISGQPVHRENLDADMGADASASVIGGINRAVLDFAPHLQRQKSLEARHGYQPTGPAPSTPGMGGGPAGGGGTYKPPPRRTDDDDTQY
;
A
#
# COMPACT_ATOMS: atom_id res chain seq x y z
N MET A 1 -2.24 13.25 13.25
CA MET A 1 -2.39 12.54 11.97
C MET A 1 -3.86 12.51 11.59
N ASN A 2 -4.18 12.98 10.40
CA ASN A 2 -5.50 12.88 9.80
C ASN A 2 -5.44 11.94 8.59
N ILE A 3 -6.47 11.11 8.42
CA ILE A 3 -6.53 10.10 7.36
C ILE A 3 -7.89 10.17 6.69
N ASP A 4 -7.90 10.23 5.37
CA ASP A 4 -9.09 10.15 4.53
C ASP A 4 -9.08 8.88 3.69
N LEU A 5 -10.22 8.19 3.63
CA LEU A 5 -10.52 7.18 2.63
C LEU A 5 -11.08 7.85 1.39
N LEU A 6 -10.47 7.58 0.25
CA LEU A 6 -10.90 8.03 -1.06
C LEU A 6 -11.33 6.84 -1.90
N VAL A 7 -12.33 7.04 -2.75
CA VAL A 7 -12.76 6.03 -3.71
C VAL A 7 -12.85 6.61 -5.11
N THR A 8 -12.59 5.75 -6.09
CA THR A 8 -12.71 6.07 -7.52
C THR A 8 -14.08 5.67 -8.04
N GLN A 9 -14.45 6.17 -9.22
CA GLN A 9 -15.68 5.76 -9.89
C GLN A 9 -15.66 4.27 -10.29
N GLN A 10 -14.47 3.68 -10.46
CA GLN A 10 -14.28 2.28 -10.83
C GLN A 10 -14.35 1.31 -9.64
N GLY A 11 -14.54 1.81 -8.42
CA GLY A 11 -14.56 0.98 -7.21
C GLY A 11 -13.18 0.61 -6.68
N ASP A 12 -12.14 1.38 -7.01
CA ASP A 12 -10.87 1.31 -6.27
C ASP A 12 -10.93 2.22 -5.05
N ALA A 13 -10.18 1.89 -4.00
CA ALA A 13 -10.07 2.73 -2.82
C ALA A 13 -8.61 2.92 -2.37
N GLY A 14 -8.42 3.96 -1.55
CA GLY A 14 -7.13 4.30 -1.01
C GLY A 14 -7.19 5.32 0.11
N LEU A 15 -6.12 5.39 0.89
CA LEU A 15 -6.00 6.26 2.05
C LEU A 15 -4.95 7.33 1.80
N VAL A 16 -5.28 8.54 2.22
CA VAL A 16 -4.36 9.68 2.17
C VAL A 16 -4.24 10.25 3.57
N CYS A 17 -3.01 10.47 4.01
CA CYS A 17 -2.70 11.00 5.33
C CYS A 17 -1.79 12.23 5.26
N ASP A 18 -1.89 13.08 6.26
CA ASP A 18 -1.15 14.36 6.34
C ASP A 18 0.17 14.27 7.12
N PHE A 19 0.54 13.06 7.56
CA PHE A 19 1.68 12.84 8.43
C PHE A 19 2.37 11.53 8.10
N MET A 20 3.70 11.55 8.02
CA MET A 20 4.52 10.38 7.73
C MET A 20 4.43 9.31 8.82
N PHE A 21 4.34 8.04 8.42
CA PHE A 21 4.36 6.92 9.36
C PHE A 21 5.72 6.76 10.05
N THR A 22 5.69 6.44 11.34
CA THR A 22 6.88 6.12 12.15
C THR A 22 7.50 4.76 11.77
N SER A 23 6.66 3.84 11.31
CA SER A 23 7.01 2.49 10.87
C SER A 23 6.31 2.18 9.53
N PRO A 24 6.91 1.37 8.63
CA PRO A 24 6.23 0.94 7.41
C PRO A 24 4.93 0.19 7.69
N LEU A 25 3.85 0.51 6.97
CA LEU A 25 2.64 -0.31 6.97
C LEU A 25 2.92 -1.71 6.41
N ALA A 26 2.54 -2.73 7.17
CA ALA A 26 2.55 -4.14 6.76
C ALA A 26 1.23 -4.51 6.07
N GLY A 27 0.10 -4.05 6.63
CA GLY A 27 -1.24 -4.35 6.15
C GLY A 27 -2.27 -3.35 6.66
N ILE A 28 -3.46 -3.42 6.09
CA ILE A 28 -4.65 -2.71 6.59
C ILE A 28 -5.72 -3.76 6.82
N MET A 29 -6.38 -3.69 7.97
CA MET A 29 -7.49 -4.57 8.31
C MET A 29 -8.79 -3.77 8.23
N TYR A 30 -9.81 -4.34 7.60
CA TYR A 30 -11.17 -3.80 7.58
C TYR A 30 -12.11 -4.83 8.21
N ASP A 31 -12.77 -4.44 9.29
CA ASP A 31 -13.80 -5.24 9.93
C ASP A 31 -15.16 -4.93 9.29
N ALA A 32 -15.70 -5.93 8.59
CA ALA A 32 -16.96 -5.80 7.88
C ALA A 32 -18.19 -5.73 8.80
N GLU A 33 -18.07 -6.09 10.09
CA GLU A 33 -19.14 -6.01 11.07
C GLU A 33 -19.18 -4.63 11.74
N THR A 34 -18.01 -4.12 12.14
CA THR A 34 -17.91 -2.83 12.85
C THR A 34 -17.63 -1.65 11.93
N HIS A 35 -17.34 -1.91 10.65
CA HIS A 35 -16.89 -0.94 9.64
C HIS A 35 -15.60 -0.21 10.02
N GLN A 36 -14.80 -0.78 10.93
CA GLN A 36 -13.56 -0.18 11.41
C GLN A 36 -12.36 -0.56 10.55
N LEU A 37 -11.46 0.40 10.39
CA LEU A 37 -10.16 0.22 9.75
C LEU A 37 -9.05 0.24 10.79
N ASN A 38 -8.06 -0.62 10.62
CA ASN A 38 -6.85 -0.65 11.44
C ASN A 38 -5.61 -0.70 10.55
N PHE A 39 -4.58 0.03 10.94
CA PHE A 39 -3.25 -0.08 10.35
C PHE A 39 -2.42 -1.07 11.14
N GLU A 40 -1.82 -2.02 10.44
CA GLU A 40 -0.81 -2.91 10.99
C GLU A 40 0.56 -2.46 10.51
N TYR A 41 1.45 -2.11 11.44
CA TYR A 41 2.81 -1.70 11.13
C TYR A 41 3.78 -2.88 11.18
N SER A 42 4.92 -2.74 10.50
CA SER A 42 5.94 -3.80 10.40
C SER A 42 6.62 -4.17 11.72
N ASP A 43 6.51 -3.31 12.73
CA ASP A 43 6.96 -3.50 14.11
C ASP A 43 5.87 -4.10 15.02
N MET A 44 4.78 -4.60 14.42
CA MET A 44 3.62 -5.21 15.10
C MET A 44 2.79 -4.24 15.93
N ASP A 45 3.00 -2.94 15.77
CA ASP A 45 2.11 -1.93 16.33
C ASP A 45 0.82 -1.82 15.49
N VAL A 46 -0.26 -1.38 16.13
CA VAL A 46 -1.57 -1.22 15.50
C VAL A 46 -2.12 0.16 15.79
N LEU A 47 -2.56 0.86 14.75
CA LEU A 47 -3.34 2.09 14.88
C LEU A 47 -4.78 1.82 14.48
N GLU A 48 -5.70 1.94 15.43
CA GLU A 48 -7.14 1.90 15.19
C GLU A 48 -7.62 3.24 14.64
N LEU A 49 -8.28 3.22 13.48
CA LEU A 49 -8.83 4.43 12.88
C LEU A 49 -10.15 4.77 13.58
N ASN A 50 -10.31 6.02 14.01
CA ASN A 50 -11.33 6.39 14.98
C ASN A 50 -12.68 6.83 14.37
N ILE A 51 -12.83 6.75 13.05
CA ILE A 51 -14.08 7.05 12.34
C ILE A 51 -14.41 5.84 11.45
N PRO A 52 -15.59 5.20 11.65
CA PRO A 52 -15.98 4.04 10.86
C PRO A 52 -16.28 4.40 9.41
N VAL A 53 -16.11 3.43 8.53
CA VAL A 53 -16.43 3.56 7.11
C VAL A 53 -17.93 3.64 6.91
N GLN A 54 -18.40 4.56 6.07
CA GLN A 54 -19.83 4.67 5.75
C GLN A 54 -20.33 3.44 4.96
N ASP A 55 -21.59 3.09 5.16
CA ASP A 55 -22.23 1.90 4.56
C ASP A 55 -22.13 1.90 3.03
N ASP A 56 -22.26 3.07 2.39
CA ASP A 56 -22.19 3.22 0.93
C ASP A 56 -20.81 2.93 0.35
N LEU A 57 -19.74 3.07 1.14
CA LEU A 57 -18.38 2.70 0.75
C LEU A 57 -18.01 1.27 1.14
N SER A 58 -18.81 0.63 1.99
CA SER A 58 -18.52 -0.69 2.55
C SER A 58 -18.49 -1.78 1.49
N GLU A 59 -19.40 -1.73 0.51
CA GLU A 59 -19.39 -2.64 -0.64
C GLU A 59 -18.08 -2.57 -1.43
N THR A 60 -17.52 -1.37 -1.59
CA THR A 60 -16.21 -1.19 -2.26
C THR A 60 -15.09 -1.85 -1.46
N MET A 61 -15.08 -1.64 -0.14
CA MET A 61 -14.07 -2.22 0.75
C MET A 61 -14.10 -3.75 0.76
N LEU A 62 -15.29 -4.34 0.65
CA LEU A 62 -15.47 -5.80 0.57
C LEU A 62 -15.02 -6.42 -0.75
N MET A 63 -14.70 -5.63 -1.78
CA MET A 63 -14.42 -6.11 -3.14
C MET A 63 -12.98 -5.82 -3.62
N ILE A 64 -12.18 -5.15 -2.81
CA ILE A 64 -10.79 -4.80 -3.16
C ILE A 64 -9.76 -5.61 -2.34
N PRO A 65 -8.66 -6.06 -2.97
CA PRO A 65 -7.61 -6.84 -2.28
C PRO A 65 -6.53 -5.97 -1.63
N SER A 66 -6.56 -4.66 -1.84
CA SER A 66 -5.51 -3.72 -1.44
C SER A 66 -5.99 -2.29 -1.55
N LEU A 67 -5.39 -1.42 -0.75
CA LEU A 67 -5.59 0.03 -0.81
C LEU A 67 -4.36 0.72 -1.39
N GLN A 68 -4.58 1.78 -2.17
CA GLN A 68 -3.54 2.77 -2.43
C GLN A 68 -3.33 3.60 -1.16
N VAL A 69 -2.09 3.85 -0.75
CA VAL A 69 -1.77 4.64 0.44
C VAL A 69 -0.74 5.70 0.10
N GLY A 70 -1.03 6.94 0.47
CA GLY A 70 -0.08 8.03 0.32
C GLY A 70 -0.04 8.99 1.49
N VAL A 71 1.13 9.62 1.65
CA VAL A 71 1.37 10.70 2.61
C VAL A 71 1.49 11.98 1.80
N ILE A 72 0.68 12.99 2.14
CA ILE A 72 0.73 14.34 1.56
C ILE A 72 1.11 15.31 2.65
N GLU A 73 2.31 15.87 2.56
CA GLU A 73 2.78 16.92 3.47
C GLU A 73 3.12 18.17 2.67
N HIS A 74 2.64 19.32 3.14
CA HIS A 74 2.91 20.63 2.51
C HIS A 74 2.58 20.67 1.00
N GLY A 75 1.48 20.00 0.59
CA GLY A 75 1.05 19.93 -0.80
C GLY A 75 1.88 19.01 -1.69
N GLN A 76 2.80 18.23 -1.13
CA GLN A 76 3.63 17.27 -1.85
C GLN A 76 3.37 15.84 -1.39
N ILE A 77 3.32 14.92 -2.35
CA ILE A 77 3.25 13.49 -2.07
C ILE A 77 4.65 13.04 -1.63
N GLN A 78 4.77 12.65 -0.37
CA GLN A 78 6.01 12.17 0.25
C GLN A 78 6.17 10.65 0.11
N LEU A 79 5.05 9.94 0.11
CA LEU A 79 4.99 8.48 0.03
C LEU A 79 3.81 8.05 -0.83
N SER A 80 4.00 6.97 -1.59
CA SER A 80 2.95 6.30 -2.36
C SER A 80 3.23 4.80 -2.42
N ARG A 81 2.26 3.98 -2.01
CA ARG A 81 2.38 2.52 -2.04
C ARG A 81 1.02 1.85 -2.09
N GLN A 82 0.99 0.61 -2.55
CA GLN A 82 -0.16 -0.28 -2.42
C GLN A 82 0.04 -1.15 -1.17
N VAL A 83 -0.98 -1.22 -0.32
CA VAL A 83 -0.97 -1.97 0.95
C VAL A 83 -2.07 -3.03 0.89
N PRO A 84 -1.79 -4.29 1.27
CA PRO A 84 -2.81 -5.34 1.30
C PRO A 84 -3.96 -4.97 2.24
N LEU A 85 -5.19 -5.30 1.82
CA LEU A 85 -6.38 -5.20 2.64
C LEU A 85 -6.76 -6.60 3.12
N LEU A 86 -6.87 -6.78 4.44
CA LEU A 86 -7.36 -7.99 5.08
C LEU A 86 -8.78 -7.72 5.58
N LEU A 87 -9.71 -8.59 5.20
CA LEU A 87 -11.08 -8.52 5.68
C LEU A 87 -11.21 -9.33 6.97
N LEU A 88 -11.72 -8.68 8.01
CA LEU A 88 -12.17 -9.32 9.24
C LEU A 88 -13.69 -9.45 9.17
N ASN A 89 -14.24 -10.53 9.71
CA ASN A 89 -15.68 -10.82 9.70
C ASN A 89 -16.30 -10.77 8.28
N ASP A 90 -15.55 -11.19 7.26
CA ASP A 90 -15.98 -11.12 5.85
C ASP A 90 -17.32 -11.87 5.64
N PRO A 91 -18.41 -11.16 5.31
CA PRO A 91 -19.72 -11.78 5.09
C PRO A 91 -19.76 -12.66 3.84
N LEU A 92 -18.78 -12.54 2.94
CA LEU A 92 -18.69 -13.26 1.67
C LEU A 92 -17.85 -14.56 1.77
N GLY A 93 -17.32 -14.88 2.97
CA GLY A 93 -16.66 -16.17 3.22
C GLY A 93 -15.19 -16.25 2.83
N GLY A 94 -14.47 -15.13 2.78
CA GLY A 94 -13.00 -15.05 2.83
C GLY A 94 -12.24 -15.38 1.54
N GLY A 95 -12.94 -15.64 0.43
CA GLY A 95 -12.34 -16.20 -0.79
C GLY A 95 -12.23 -15.27 -2.00
N LEU A 96 -12.93 -14.13 -2.00
CA LEU A 96 -13.02 -13.26 -3.18
C LEU A 96 -11.86 -12.26 -3.28
N ASN A 97 -11.31 -11.83 -2.14
CA ASN A 97 -10.20 -10.87 -2.07
C ASN A 97 -8.96 -11.52 -1.47
N MET A 98 -8.20 -12.26 -2.28
CA MET A 98 -6.86 -12.62 -1.86
C MET A 98 -6.00 -11.34 -1.76
N PRO A 99 -5.38 -11.06 -0.60
CA PRO A 99 -4.55 -9.88 -0.43
C PRO A 99 -3.43 -9.87 -1.46
N LYS A 100 -3.27 -8.74 -2.16
CA LYS A 100 -2.13 -8.55 -3.06
C LYS A 100 -0.91 -8.16 -2.24
N ALA A 101 0.26 -8.67 -2.62
CA ALA A 101 1.53 -8.24 -2.03
C ALA A 101 1.68 -6.72 -2.17
N ALA A 102 2.24 -6.08 -1.14
CA ALA A 102 2.53 -4.66 -1.17
C ALA A 102 3.43 -4.34 -2.39
N SER A 103 3.12 -3.26 -3.09
CA SER A 103 3.89 -2.79 -4.23
C SER A 103 4.09 -1.29 -4.15
N ASN A 104 5.21 -0.80 -4.69
CA ASN A 104 5.49 0.62 -4.75
C ASN A 104 5.34 1.07 -6.20
N SER A 105 4.15 1.49 -6.61
CA SER A 105 3.95 2.14 -7.92
C SER A 105 3.47 3.57 -7.74
N VAL A 106 4.35 4.52 -8.05
CA VAL A 106 4.04 5.95 -8.03
C VAL A 106 3.00 6.27 -9.11
N THR A 107 3.12 5.62 -10.26
CA THR A 107 2.22 5.84 -11.40
C THR A 107 0.80 5.34 -11.11
N ALA A 108 0.66 4.20 -10.43
CA ALA A 108 -0.65 3.69 -10.00
C ALA A 108 -1.31 4.62 -8.97
N PHE A 109 -0.54 5.12 -8.00
CA PHE A 109 -1.04 6.06 -7.01
C PHE A 109 -1.48 7.40 -7.64
N GLU A 110 -0.71 7.91 -8.60
CA GLU A 110 -1.10 9.11 -9.35
C GLU A 110 -2.41 8.90 -10.12
N ALA A 111 -2.54 7.79 -10.85
CA ALA A 111 -3.74 7.46 -11.59
C ALA A 111 -4.95 7.32 -10.65
N PHE A 112 -4.76 6.69 -9.49
CA PHE A 112 -5.78 6.58 -8.45
C PHE A 112 -6.25 7.97 -7.99
N LEU A 113 -5.33 8.85 -7.57
CA LEU A 113 -5.68 10.20 -7.09
C LEU A 113 -6.46 11.02 -8.13
N ARG A 114 -6.09 10.91 -9.41
CA ARG A 114 -6.78 11.62 -10.51
C ARG A 114 -8.22 11.13 -10.73
N ASN A 115 -8.50 9.86 -10.42
CA ASN A 115 -9.80 9.23 -10.64
C ASN A 115 -10.69 9.16 -9.39
N CYS A 116 -10.19 9.60 -8.23
CA CYS A 116 -11.00 9.68 -7.02
C CYS A 116 -12.19 10.63 -7.23
N ILE A 117 -13.37 10.28 -6.73
CA ILE A 117 -14.59 11.09 -6.90
C ILE A 117 -15.24 11.48 -5.57
N SER A 118 -14.96 10.73 -4.52
CA SER A 118 -15.41 11.04 -3.16
C SER A 118 -14.31 10.73 -2.15
N GLY A 119 -14.51 11.20 -0.93
CA GLY A 119 -13.66 10.88 0.20
C GLY A 119 -14.38 11.09 1.51
N GLN A 120 -13.99 10.33 2.53
CA GLN A 120 -14.50 10.43 3.89
C GLN A 120 -13.32 10.45 4.87
N PRO A 121 -13.43 11.18 6.00
CA PRO A 121 -12.50 11.03 7.11
C PRO A 121 -12.63 9.63 7.72
N VAL A 122 -11.50 8.98 8.01
CA VAL A 122 -11.46 7.71 8.77
C VAL A 122 -10.61 7.81 10.04
N HIS A 123 -9.74 8.83 10.14
CA HIS A 123 -9.04 9.15 11.38
C HIS A 123 -8.85 10.65 11.53
N ARG A 124 -9.06 11.17 12.75
CA ARG A 124 -8.71 12.54 13.16
C ARG A 124 -8.07 12.53 14.53
N GLU A 125 -6.94 13.21 14.69
CA GLU A 125 -6.23 13.24 15.97
C GLU A 125 -7.02 14.01 17.05
N ASN A 126 -7.76 15.05 16.66
CA ASN A 126 -8.58 15.87 17.56
C ASN A 126 -10.06 15.86 17.14
N LEU A 127 -10.80 14.82 17.53
CA LEU A 127 -12.25 14.72 17.26
C LEU A 127 -13.04 15.90 17.86
N ASP A 128 -12.60 16.42 19.00
CA ASP A 128 -13.29 17.48 19.75
C ASP A 128 -13.16 18.88 19.11
N ALA A 129 -12.15 19.10 18.28
CA ALA A 129 -11.93 20.38 17.60
C ALA A 129 -12.72 20.49 16.27
N ASP A 130 -12.91 19.36 15.58
CA ASP A 130 -13.48 19.31 14.23
C ASP A 130 -15.01 19.08 14.21
N MET A 131 -15.62 18.67 15.33
CA MET A 131 -17.08 18.57 15.47
C MET A 131 -17.77 19.96 15.56
N GLY A 132 -16.99 21.03 15.73
CA GLY A 132 -17.44 22.41 15.67
C GLY A 132 -16.96 23.10 14.38
N ALA A 133 -17.84 23.15 13.38
CA ALA A 133 -17.74 23.96 12.15
C ALA A 133 -16.90 23.45 10.96
N ASP A 134 -16.02 22.45 11.08
CA ASP A 134 -15.22 21.98 9.93
C ASP A 134 -14.98 20.45 9.90
N ALA A 135 -16.05 19.66 10.02
CA ALA A 135 -16.04 18.23 9.65
C ALA A 135 -15.63 17.98 8.16
N SER A 136 -15.40 19.05 7.41
CA SER A 136 -14.91 19.14 6.03
C SER A 136 -13.39 19.27 5.89
N ALA A 137 -12.60 19.25 6.96
CA ALA A 137 -11.15 19.30 6.89
C ALA A 137 -10.57 17.99 6.31
N SER A 138 -10.76 17.77 5.01
CA SER A 138 -10.12 16.69 4.25
C SER A 138 -8.60 16.90 4.26
N VAL A 139 -7.83 15.81 4.31
CA VAL A 139 -6.37 15.83 4.10
C VAL A 139 -6.03 16.47 2.75
N ILE A 140 -6.89 16.29 1.75
CA ILE A 140 -6.75 16.95 0.44
C ILE A 140 -7.37 18.35 0.47
N GLY A 141 -8.21 18.71 1.44
CA GLY A 141 -8.49 20.11 1.83
C GLY A 141 -8.80 21.10 0.69
N GLY A 142 -9.61 20.71 -0.30
CA GLY A 142 -9.89 21.56 -1.47
C GLY A 142 -8.70 21.81 -2.40
N ILE A 143 -7.54 21.19 -2.16
CA ILE A 143 -6.39 21.17 -3.05
C ILE A 143 -6.83 20.53 -4.35
N ASN A 144 -6.65 21.26 -5.44
CA ASN A 144 -6.85 20.72 -6.77
C ASN A 144 -5.86 19.55 -6.95
N ARG A 145 -6.38 18.33 -7.05
CA ARG A 145 -5.59 17.10 -7.20
C ARG A 145 -4.66 17.14 -8.42
N ALA A 146 -4.92 18.02 -9.39
CA ALA A 146 -4.03 18.28 -10.52
C ALA A 146 -2.74 19.04 -10.16
N VAL A 147 -2.65 19.62 -8.96
CA VAL A 147 -1.54 20.48 -8.49
C VAL A 147 -0.62 19.74 -7.51
N LEU A 148 -0.95 18.50 -7.13
CA LEU A 148 -0.11 17.70 -6.24
C LEU A 148 1.18 17.28 -6.95
N ASP A 149 2.31 17.75 -6.43
CA ASP A 149 3.64 17.36 -6.91
C ASP A 149 4.20 16.20 -6.09
N PHE A 150 4.91 15.30 -6.76
CA PHE A 150 5.69 14.27 -6.10
C PHE A 150 6.99 14.83 -5.54
N ALA A 151 7.38 14.39 -4.34
CA ALA A 151 8.70 14.66 -3.81
C ALA A 151 9.81 14.11 -4.76
N PRO A 152 11.02 14.70 -4.77
CA PRO A 152 12.05 14.39 -5.77
C PRO A 152 12.43 12.91 -5.89
N HIS A 153 12.38 12.14 -4.79
CA HIS A 153 12.65 10.70 -4.82
C HIS A 153 11.55 9.91 -5.54
N LEU A 154 10.29 10.28 -5.36
CA LEU A 154 9.16 9.65 -6.06
C LEU A 154 9.13 10.04 -7.54
N GLN A 155 9.52 11.27 -7.89
CA GLN A 155 9.69 11.66 -9.30
C GLN A 155 10.74 10.79 -10.00
N ARG A 156 11.89 10.54 -9.33
CA ARG A 156 12.90 9.60 -9.85
C ARG A 156 12.34 8.20 -10.01
N GLN A 157 11.62 7.68 -9.01
CA GLN A 157 10.99 6.36 -9.09
C GLN A 157 9.98 6.27 -10.25
N LYS A 158 9.10 7.26 -10.40
CA LYS A 158 8.15 7.38 -11.51
C LYS A 158 8.86 7.35 -12.87
N SER A 159 9.99 8.05 -13.01
CA SER A 159 10.77 8.02 -14.25
C SER A 159 11.36 6.63 -14.56
N LEU A 160 11.67 5.83 -13.53
CA LEU A 160 12.17 4.46 -13.68
C LEU A 160 11.02 3.51 -14.07
N GLU A 161 9.85 3.65 -13.44
CA GLU A 161 8.61 2.94 -13.79
C GLU A 161 8.15 3.21 -15.23
N ALA A 162 8.41 4.41 -15.77
CA ALA A 162 8.06 4.75 -17.15
C ALA A 162 9.07 4.20 -18.18
N ARG A 163 10.34 4.03 -17.80
CA ARG A 163 11.43 3.60 -18.72
C ARG A 163 11.57 2.10 -18.82
N HIS A 164 11.17 1.39 -17.78
CA HIS A 164 11.13 -0.06 -17.71
C HIS A 164 9.75 -0.41 -17.18
N GLY A 165 9.07 -1.44 -17.69
CA GLY A 165 7.88 -2.02 -17.06
C GLY A 165 8.21 -2.66 -15.70
N TYR A 166 8.88 -1.91 -14.84
CA TYR A 166 9.51 -2.28 -13.60
C TYR A 166 8.44 -2.21 -12.53
N GLN A 167 7.90 -3.37 -12.16
CA GLN A 167 7.19 -3.54 -10.92
C GLN A 167 8.25 -3.82 -9.84
N PRO A 168 8.53 -2.90 -8.91
CA PRO A 168 9.42 -3.21 -7.80
C PRO A 168 8.63 -4.10 -6.83
N THR A 169 8.78 -5.41 -7.00
CA THR A 169 8.38 -6.41 -6.02
C THR A 169 9.53 -6.59 -5.04
N GLY A 170 9.58 -5.77 -3.99
CA GLY A 170 10.52 -5.97 -2.88
C GLY A 170 11.04 -4.70 -2.21
N PRO A 171 11.69 -4.84 -1.03
CA PRO A 171 12.25 -3.72 -0.29
C PRO A 171 13.35 -3.04 -1.11
N ALA A 172 13.45 -1.72 -0.95
CA ALA A 172 14.24 -0.82 -1.78
C ALA A 172 15.65 -1.36 -2.10
N PRO A 173 16.11 -1.28 -3.37
CA PRO A 173 17.45 -1.72 -3.70
C PRO A 173 18.47 -0.79 -3.02
N SER A 174 19.40 -1.41 -2.28
CA SER A 174 20.62 -0.77 -1.81
C SER A 174 21.32 -0.06 -2.97
N THR A 175 21.73 1.18 -2.72
CA THR A 175 22.35 2.11 -3.67
C THR A 175 23.38 1.47 -4.62
N PRO A 176 23.44 1.89 -5.90
CA PRO A 176 24.37 1.31 -6.89
C PRO A 176 25.84 1.61 -6.55
N GLY A 177 26.58 0.55 -6.21
CA GLY A 177 28.04 0.56 -6.27
C GLY A 177 28.51 0.54 -7.73
N MET A 178 29.29 1.55 -8.12
CA MET A 178 30.09 1.56 -9.33
C MET A 178 31.01 0.33 -9.37
N GLY A 179 30.82 -0.56 -10.34
CA GLY A 179 31.73 -1.67 -10.62
C GLY A 179 31.44 -2.24 -12.00
N GLY A 180 32.22 -1.81 -13.00
CA GLY A 180 32.06 -2.24 -14.39
C GLY A 180 32.61 -3.64 -14.67
N GLY A 181 32.04 -4.29 -15.68
CA GLY A 181 32.69 -5.37 -16.43
C GLY A 181 31.82 -6.61 -16.66
N PRO A 182 31.97 -7.32 -17.81
CA PRO A 182 30.86 -8.01 -18.47
C PRO A 182 30.97 -9.55 -18.47
N ALA A 183 29.96 -10.17 -19.11
CA ALA A 183 29.82 -11.58 -19.49
C ALA A 183 29.44 -12.53 -18.34
N GLY A 184 28.51 -13.47 -18.47
CA GLY A 184 27.86 -14.06 -19.63
C GLY A 184 27.43 -15.48 -19.24
N GLY A 185 26.49 -16.06 -19.98
CA GLY A 185 26.31 -17.51 -20.05
C GLY A 185 25.37 -18.13 -19.01
N GLY A 186 24.21 -18.57 -19.51
CA GLY A 186 23.33 -19.48 -18.80
C GLY A 186 24.03 -20.79 -18.45
N GLY A 187 23.73 -21.30 -17.26
CA GLY A 187 24.16 -22.60 -16.77
C GLY A 187 22.98 -23.35 -16.16
N THR A 188 22.52 -24.36 -16.89
CA THR A 188 21.62 -25.41 -16.43
C THR A 188 22.21 -26.12 -15.21
N TYR A 189 21.43 -26.21 -14.12
CA TYR A 189 21.82 -26.92 -12.91
C TYR A 189 21.84 -28.43 -13.19
N LYS A 190 23.01 -29.07 -13.11
CA LYS A 190 23.15 -30.53 -12.99
C LYS A 190 23.22 -30.88 -11.49
N PRO A 191 22.34 -31.74 -10.96
CA PRO A 191 22.50 -32.22 -9.59
C PRO A 191 23.68 -33.21 -9.48
N PRO A 192 24.37 -33.28 -8.33
CA PRO A 192 25.49 -34.18 -8.12
C PRO A 192 25.05 -35.65 -8.00
N PRO A 193 25.92 -36.61 -8.35
CA PRO A 193 25.59 -38.04 -8.27
C PRO A 193 25.51 -38.50 -6.81
N ARG A 194 24.45 -39.26 -6.49
CA ARG A 194 24.33 -40.01 -5.22
C ARG A 194 25.36 -41.14 -5.22
N ARG A 195 26.19 -41.22 -4.19
CA ARG A 195 27.00 -42.41 -3.89
C ARG A 195 26.06 -43.53 -3.44
N THR A 196 26.07 -44.63 -4.16
CA THR A 196 25.60 -45.95 -3.74
C THR A 196 26.77 -46.62 -3.04
N ASP A 197 26.69 -46.80 -1.72
CA ASP A 197 27.55 -47.71 -0.98
C ASP A 197 26.71 -48.97 -0.72
N ASP A 198 26.84 -49.94 -1.62
CA ASP A 198 26.61 -51.36 -1.32
C ASP A 198 27.99 -51.97 -1.09
N ASP A 199 28.27 -52.46 0.10
CA ASP A 199 29.28 -53.52 0.27
C ASP A 199 28.87 -54.43 1.44
N ASP A 200 28.37 -55.61 1.07
CA ASP A 200 28.34 -56.81 1.89
C ASP A 200 29.77 -57.25 2.20
N THR A 201 30.09 -57.62 3.45
CA THR A 201 30.67 -58.95 3.78
C THR A 201 31.04 -59.12 5.27
N GLN A 202 30.42 -60.15 5.86
CA GLN A 202 30.94 -61.17 6.79
C GLN A 202 31.74 -60.78 8.05
N TYR A 203 31.18 -61.13 9.22
CA TYR A 203 31.64 -62.24 10.09
C TYR A 203 30.48 -62.74 10.98
#